data_AF-A0A2M7RKI0-F1
#
_entry.id   AF-A0A2M7RKI0-F1
#
_cell.length_a   1.000
_cell.length_b   1.000
_cell.length_c   1.000
_cell.angle_alpha   90.00
_cell.angle_beta   90.00
_cell.angle_gamma   90.00
#
_symmetry.space_group_name_H-M   'P 1'
#
loop_
_entity.id
_entity.type
_entity.pdbx_description
1 polymer ?
#
loop_
_entity_poly.entity_id
_entity_poly.type
_entity_poly.pdbx_seq_one_letter_code
_entity_poly.pdbx_strand_id
1 'polypeptide(L)'
;MFVSPSCPGTCFHCWSSETFFGLPVLLSWHERFWSLASNKAKLGEIRLSGGEPFLCRDLGEIIGIIRKNLISIVPVKIFTAGYRLVSLKTGNAGIEETVCNIRASGVVREKVEIHLSADEHHAGSLYRTNMGIKKRSVKPRHAGEMNLLGIPMLQTQTINFLRACEILSNEVQGFEGKLKIHAEMNRLEYHRREIFPWLTEDAWNAAVISSEGLIKAGGARNMPSSVEISPSSRHSIMIIPGAEIATAPNSKKSQAYLNPSGNKMIYANPCTNKENSNGFVIAGWWNMINRVFCGGTAQEALELVS
;
A
#
# COMPACT_ATOMS: atom_id res chain seq x y z
N MET A 1 0.81 8.54 -1.44
CA MET A 1 0.77 9.06 -0.07
C MET A 1 0.65 7.92 0.92
N PHE A 2 1.36 8.00 2.05
CA PHE A 2 1.29 7.01 3.12
C PHE A 2 0.34 7.47 4.23
N VAL A 3 -0.86 6.91 4.27
CA VAL A 3 -1.95 7.35 5.19
C VAL A 3 -1.92 6.63 6.53
N SER A 4 -1.41 5.40 6.56
CA SER A 4 -1.23 4.60 7.75
C SER A 4 0.16 3.96 7.69
N PRO A 5 1.11 4.36 8.54
CA PRO A 5 2.49 3.92 8.42
C PRO A 5 2.73 2.51 8.98
N SER A 6 1.75 1.92 9.67
CA SER A 6 1.87 0.61 10.33
C SER A 6 1.07 -0.47 9.61
N CYS A 7 1.67 -1.64 9.43
CA CYS A 7 0.98 -2.86 9.03
C CYS A 7 1.15 -3.90 10.14
N PRO A 8 0.07 -4.58 10.58
CA PRO A 8 0.18 -5.71 11.49
C PRO A 8 0.68 -6.97 10.76
N GLY A 9 0.64 -6.96 9.42
CA GLY A 9 1.13 -8.03 8.59
C GLY A 9 2.63 -8.23 8.75
N THR A 10 3.03 -9.49 8.69
CA THR A 10 4.43 -9.91 8.78
C THR A 10 4.87 -10.59 7.49
N CYS A 11 4.37 -10.12 6.35
CA CYS A 11 4.60 -10.74 5.03
C CYS A 11 6.10 -10.88 4.76
N PHE A 12 6.50 -12.07 4.28
CA PHE A 12 7.91 -12.40 4.17
C PHE A 12 8.62 -11.51 3.14
N HIS A 13 7.99 -11.32 1.98
CA HIS A 13 8.56 -10.54 0.87
C HIS A 13 8.35 -9.02 0.99
N CYS A 14 7.79 -8.51 2.10
CA CYS A 14 7.41 -7.10 2.20
C CYS A 14 8.64 -6.18 2.08
N TRP A 15 8.79 -5.53 0.92
CA TRP A 15 9.91 -4.63 0.62
C TRP A 15 9.99 -3.47 1.61
N SER A 16 8.85 -3.09 2.20
CA SER A 16 8.70 -1.96 3.10
C SER A 16 8.74 -2.29 4.58
N SER A 17 8.97 -3.55 4.95
CA SER A 17 8.99 -3.98 6.36
C SER A 17 10.01 -3.25 7.24
N GLU A 18 11.02 -2.61 6.64
CA GLU A 18 12.04 -1.80 7.32
C GLU A 18 11.97 -0.31 6.92
N THR A 19 10.87 0.13 6.30
CA THR A 19 10.69 1.52 5.85
C THR A 19 9.89 2.30 6.87
N PHE A 20 10.41 3.46 7.26
CA PHE A 20 9.67 4.44 8.03
C PHE A 20 8.77 5.25 7.08
N PHE A 21 7.46 5.12 7.27
CA PHE A 21 6.45 5.83 6.48
C PHE A 21 5.84 7.03 7.21
N GLY A 22 6.58 7.60 8.16
CA GLY A 22 6.09 8.74 8.92
C GLY A 22 5.16 8.34 10.05
N LEU A 23 4.29 9.28 10.44
CA LEU A 23 3.31 9.11 11.52
C LEU A 23 1.91 9.40 10.99
N PRO A 24 0.86 8.84 11.61
CA PRO A 24 -0.50 9.32 11.36
C PRO A 24 -0.58 10.82 11.67
N VAL A 25 -1.17 11.57 10.74
CA VAL A 25 -1.45 13.01 10.85
C VAL A 25 -2.95 13.23 10.96
N LEU A 26 -3.34 14.42 11.43
CA LEU A 26 -4.75 14.79 11.60
C LEU A 26 -5.39 15.18 10.26
N LEU A 27 -6.73 15.18 10.21
CA LEU A 27 -7.48 15.65 9.05
C LEU A 27 -7.11 17.07 8.62
N SER A 28 -6.88 17.98 9.56
CA SER A 28 -6.47 19.37 9.28
C SER A 28 -5.17 19.46 8.47
N TRP A 29 -4.25 18.50 8.65
CA TRP A 29 -3.05 18.39 7.83
C TRP A 29 -3.40 18.09 6.37
N HIS A 30 -4.31 17.14 6.15
CA HIS A 30 -4.77 16.77 4.81
C HIS A 30 -5.53 17.91 4.14
N GLU A 31 -6.34 18.66 4.88
CA GLU A 31 -7.05 19.84 4.37
C GLU A 31 -6.07 20.89 3.85
N ARG A 32 -5.09 21.28 4.68
CA ARG A 32 -4.04 22.23 4.31
C ARG A 32 -3.21 21.74 3.13
N PHE A 33 -2.82 20.45 3.15
CA PHE A 33 -2.02 19.86 2.11
C PHE A 33 -2.76 19.88 0.76
N TRP A 34 -3.97 19.31 0.70
CA TRP A 34 -4.70 19.19 -0.56
C TRP A 34 -5.26 20.51 -1.07
N SER A 35 -5.46 21.53 -0.21
CA SER A 35 -5.86 22.87 -0.67
C SER A 35 -4.80 23.56 -1.54
N LEU A 36 -3.53 23.16 -1.43
CA LEU A 36 -2.43 23.73 -2.21
C LEU A 36 -2.29 23.10 -3.60
N ALA A 37 -2.96 21.97 -3.87
CA ALA A 37 -2.88 21.30 -5.16
C ALA A 37 -3.73 22.06 -6.22
N SER A 38 -3.11 23.01 -6.92
CA SER A 38 -3.83 23.92 -7.81
C SER A 38 -3.94 23.43 -9.27
N ASN A 39 -2.98 22.66 -9.78
CA ASN A 39 -2.96 22.20 -11.19
C ASN A 39 -3.33 20.72 -11.36
N LYS A 40 -4.64 20.51 -11.30
CA LYS A 40 -5.30 19.21 -11.31
C LYS A 40 -5.08 18.42 -12.61
N ALA A 41 -4.70 19.10 -13.71
CA ALA A 41 -4.47 18.50 -15.02
C ALA A 41 -3.17 17.67 -15.11
N LYS A 42 -2.20 17.91 -14.21
CA LYS A 42 -0.92 17.17 -14.17
C LYS A 42 -0.97 15.90 -13.33
N LEU A 43 -2.02 15.70 -12.53
CA LEU A 43 -2.16 14.55 -11.65
C LEU A 43 -2.82 13.38 -12.39
N GLY A 44 -2.02 12.38 -12.75
CA GLY A 44 -2.53 11.16 -13.40
C GLY A 44 -3.33 10.25 -12.47
N GLU A 45 -2.84 10.02 -11.24
CA GLU A 45 -3.52 9.19 -10.23
C GLU A 45 -2.97 9.45 -8.82
N ILE A 46 -3.75 9.10 -7.80
CA ILE A 46 -3.33 9.12 -6.40
C ILE A 46 -3.29 7.70 -5.88
N ARG A 47 -2.15 7.31 -5.31
CA ARG A 47 -1.99 6.02 -4.64
C ARG A 47 -1.94 6.23 -3.13
N LEU A 48 -2.89 5.65 -2.40
CA LEU A 48 -2.90 5.57 -0.95
C LEU A 48 -2.34 4.20 -0.54
N SER A 49 -1.23 4.21 0.21
CA SER A 49 -0.51 2.99 0.60
C SER A 49 0.16 3.20 1.97
N GLY A 50 1.14 2.37 2.32
CA GLY A 50 1.92 2.46 3.55
C GLY A 50 2.07 1.10 4.19
N GLY A 51 1.71 1.03 5.45
CA GLY A 51 1.46 -0.23 6.13
C GLY A 51 0.11 -0.80 5.70
N GLU A 52 -0.95 -0.51 6.44
CA GLU A 52 -2.33 -0.90 6.10
C GLU A 52 -3.26 0.33 6.12
N PRO A 53 -3.64 0.88 4.94
CA PRO A 53 -4.49 2.06 4.86
C PRO A 53 -5.81 1.94 5.61
N PHE A 54 -6.45 0.78 5.60
CA PHE A 54 -7.76 0.58 6.26
C PHE A 54 -7.69 0.51 7.79
N LEU A 55 -6.49 0.64 8.38
CA LEU A 55 -6.35 0.92 9.81
C LEU A 55 -6.47 2.41 10.15
N CYS A 56 -6.42 3.30 9.16
CA CYS A 56 -6.74 4.71 9.34
C CYS A 56 -8.25 4.86 9.44
N ARG A 57 -8.76 5.28 10.61
CA ARG A 57 -10.19 5.47 10.85
C ARG A 57 -10.78 6.55 9.94
N ASP A 58 -9.99 7.57 9.63
CA ASP A 58 -10.44 8.73 8.87
C ASP A 58 -10.17 8.59 7.35
N LEU A 59 -9.95 7.36 6.85
CA LEU A 59 -9.59 7.13 5.44
C LEU A 59 -10.66 7.67 4.48
N GLY A 60 -11.94 7.45 4.79
CA GLY A 60 -13.06 7.95 4.00
C GLY A 60 -13.13 9.47 3.93
N GLU A 61 -12.84 10.15 5.05
CA GLU A 61 -12.74 11.60 5.18
C GLU A 61 -11.54 12.15 4.43
N ILE A 62 -10.37 11.50 4.51
CA ILE A 62 -9.18 11.86 3.73
C ILE A 62 -9.48 11.79 2.22
N ILE A 63 -10.16 10.74 1.76
CA ILE A 63 -10.60 10.66 0.35
C ILE A 63 -11.61 11.76 0.04
N GLY A 64 -12.51 12.08 0.97
CA GLY A 64 -13.43 13.22 0.84
C GLY A 64 -12.70 14.55 0.63
N ILE A 65 -11.64 14.81 1.42
CA ILE A 65 -10.78 16.00 1.29
C ILE A 65 -10.07 16.00 -0.07
N ILE A 66 -9.51 14.85 -0.49
CA ILE A 66 -8.90 14.69 -1.81
C ILE A 66 -9.88 15.06 -2.91
N ARG A 67 -11.11 14.51 -2.87
CA ARG A 67 -12.16 14.72 -3.88
C ARG A 67 -12.69 16.15 -3.90
N LYS A 68 -12.79 16.79 -2.73
CA LYS A 68 -13.18 18.20 -2.63
C LYS A 68 -12.18 19.12 -3.34
N ASN A 69 -10.89 18.81 -3.20
CA ASN A 69 -9.83 19.66 -3.75
C ASN A 69 -9.44 19.27 -5.19
N LEU A 70 -9.47 17.99 -5.55
CA LEU A 70 -9.15 17.49 -6.88
C LEU A 70 -10.44 17.06 -7.56
N ILE A 71 -10.82 17.75 -8.64
CA ILE A 71 -11.98 17.45 -9.49
C ILE A 71 -12.06 15.93 -9.70
N SER A 72 -13.28 15.38 -9.77
CA SER A 72 -13.59 13.93 -9.78
C SER A 72 -12.93 13.11 -10.90
N ILE A 73 -12.00 13.65 -11.69
CA ILE A 73 -11.28 12.96 -12.77
C ILE A 73 -10.07 12.14 -12.30
N VAL A 74 -9.40 12.51 -11.20
CA VAL A 74 -8.15 11.84 -10.79
C VAL A 74 -8.45 10.51 -10.09
N PRO A 75 -8.06 9.33 -10.61
CA PRO A 75 -8.31 8.06 -9.94
C PRO A 75 -7.60 7.97 -8.60
N VAL A 76 -8.26 7.40 -7.59
CA VAL A 76 -7.67 7.13 -6.26
C VAL A 76 -7.55 5.62 -6.09
N LYS A 77 -6.32 5.13 -5.95
CA LYS A 77 -6.01 3.71 -5.76
C LYS A 77 -5.58 3.45 -4.33
N ILE A 78 -6.21 2.51 -3.65
CA ILE A 78 -5.90 2.14 -2.26
C ILE A 78 -5.26 0.76 -2.25
N PHE A 79 -4.02 0.66 -1.77
CA PHE A 79 -3.30 -0.62 -1.69
C PHE A 79 -3.40 -1.20 -0.29
N THR A 80 -4.04 -2.36 -0.15
CA THR A 80 -4.35 -2.99 1.14
C THR A 80 -3.95 -4.46 1.16
N ALA A 81 -3.66 -4.97 2.35
CA ALA A 81 -3.52 -6.40 2.61
C ALA A 81 -4.86 -7.04 3.06
N GLY A 82 -5.94 -6.25 3.12
CA GLY A 82 -7.30 -6.71 3.45
C GLY A 82 -7.52 -6.95 4.94
N TYR A 83 -6.57 -6.57 5.81
CA TYR A 83 -6.70 -6.77 7.26
C TYR A 83 -7.92 -6.04 7.81
N ARG A 84 -8.83 -6.78 8.45
CA ARG A 84 -10.11 -6.30 9.02
C ARG A 84 -11.11 -5.73 8.00
N LEU A 85 -10.68 -5.48 6.77
CA LEU A 85 -11.55 -5.07 5.68
C LEU A 85 -12.31 -6.27 5.12
N VAL A 86 -11.59 -7.36 4.83
CA VAL A 86 -12.14 -8.52 4.12
C VAL A 86 -12.38 -9.66 5.11
N SER A 87 -13.58 -10.22 5.09
CA SER A 87 -13.97 -11.34 5.94
C SER A 87 -13.28 -12.64 5.50
N LEU A 88 -13.02 -13.50 6.47
CA LEU A 88 -12.54 -14.87 6.26
C LEU A 88 -13.65 -15.92 6.42
N LYS A 89 -14.90 -15.50 6.63
CA LYS A 89 -16.05 -16.41 6.59
C LYS A 89 -16.26 -16.89 5.16
N THR A 90 -16.75 -18.10 5.01
CA THR A 90 -17.08 -18.68 3.71
C THR A 90 -18.49 -18.29 3.25
N GLY A 91 -18.71 -18.30 1.93
CA GLY A 91 -20.02 -18.04 1.33
C GLY A 91 -20.53 -16.62 1.53
N ASN A 92 -21.86 -16.44 1.39
CA ASN A 92 -22.50 -15.12 1.39
C ASN A 92 -22.24 -14.31 2.66
N ALA A 93 -22.15 -14.96 3.83
CA ALA A 93 -21.85 -14.26 5.08
C ALA A 93 -20.49 -13.53 5.04
N GLY A 94 -19.48 -14.10 4.36
CA GLY A 94 -18.19 -13.45 4.18
C GLY A 94 -18.24 -12.29 3.19
N ILE A 95 -19.02 -12.44 2.11
CA ILE A 95 -19.23 -11.39 1.10
C ILE A 95 -19.95 -10.19 1.74
N GLU A 96 -21.07 -10.42 2.42
CA GLU A 96 -21.88 -9.38 3.06
C GLU A 96 -21.10 -8.62 4.14
N GLU A 97 -20.35 -9.33 4.99
CA GLU A 97 -19.48 -8.70 5.99
C GLU A 97 -18.40 -7.84 5.32
N THR A 98 -17.83 -8.30 4.20
CA THR A 98 -16.84 -7.52 3.43
C THR A 98 -17.46 -6.26 2.83
N VAL A 99 -18.67 -6.35 2.26
CA VAL A 99 -19.42 -5.18 1.76
C VAL A 99 -19.66 -4.17 2.89
N CYS A 100 -20.14 -4.64 4.05
CA CYS A 100 -20.38 -3.80 5.22
C CYS A 100 -19.10 -3.10 5.70
N ASN A 101 -17.98 -3.82 5.78
CA ASN A 101 -16.70 -3.25 6.20
C ASN A 101 -16.20 -2.19 5.20
N ILE A 102 -16.28 -2.45 3.90
CA ILE A 102 -15.89 -1.47 2.87
C ILE A 102 -16.77 -0.22 2.97
N ARG A 103 -18.10 -0.37 3.11
CA ARG A 103 -19.00 0.77 3.32
C ARG A 103 -18.68 1.56 4.58
N ALA A 104 -18.46 0.88 5.70
CA ALA A 104 -18.14 1.49 6.98
C ALA A 104 -16.85 2.33 6.94
N SER A 105 -15.92 2.01 6.03
CA SER A 105 -14.71 2.80 5.83
C SER A 105 -14.92 4.12 5.07
N GLY A 106 -16.11 4.36 4.50
CA GLY A 106 -16.44 5.60 3.81
C GLY A 106 -15.73 5.82 2.46
N VAL A 107 -15.11 4.78 1.91
CA VAL A 107 -14.31 4.85 0.67
C VAL A 107 -15.09 4.55 -0.61
N VAL A 108 -16.34 4.08 -0.51
CA VAL A 108 -17.20 3.78 -1.67
C VAL A 108 -17.60 5.09 -2.35
N ARG A 109 -16.81 5.50 -3.35
CA ARG A 109 -16.94 6.76 -4.08
C ARG A 109 -16.53 6.54 -5.54
N GLU A 110 -16.99 7.42 -6.43
CA GLU A 110 -16.61 7.39 -7.85
C GLU A 110 -15.08 7.38 -8.03
N LYS A 111 -14.60 6.58 -9.01
CA LYS A 111 -13.18 6.46 -9.41
C LYS A 111 -12.22 6.10 -8.28
N VAL A 112 -12.70 5.34 -7.29
CA VAL A 112 -11.86 4.72 -6.26
C VAL A 112 -11.65 3.25 -6.63
N GLU A 113 -10.40 2.82 -6.67
CA GLU A 113 -10.01 1.43 -6.93
C GLU A 113 -9.27 0.86 -5.70
N ILE A 114 -9.73 -0.28 -5.17
CA ILE A 114 -9.06 -0.98 -4.07
C ILE A 114 -8.22 -2.11 -4.65
N HIS A 115 -6.93 -2.16 -4.32
CA HIS A 115 -6.01 -3.22 -4.72
C HIS A 115 -5.66 -4.09 -3.51
N LEU A 116 -6.16 -5.32 -3.48
CA LEU A 116 -5.90 -6.31 -2.44
C LEU A 116 -4.64 -7.12 -2.77
N SER A 117 -3.65 -7.16 -1.87
CA SER A 117 -2.50 -8.07 -2.01
C SER A 117 -2.98 -9.53 -1.97
N ALA A 118 -2.66 -10.29 -3.02
CA ALA A 118 -3.16 -11.65 -3.23
C ALA A 118 -2.05 -12.65 -3.56
N ASP A 119 -0.81 -12.37 -3.15
CA ASP A 119 0.33 -13.25 -3.39
C ASP A 119 0.46 -14.35 -2.31
N GLU A 120 1.13 -15.45 -2.67
CA GLU A 120 1.39 -16.62 -1.82
C GLU A 120 2.08 -16.31 -0.48
N HIS A 121 2.90 -15.27 -0.43
CA HIS A 121 3.63 -14.87 0.78
C HIS A 121 2.76 -14.04 1.72
N HIS A 122 1.68 -13.44 1.20
CA HIS A 122 0.61 -12.86 2.00
C HIS A 122 -0.22 -13.94 2.70
N ALA A 123 -0.41 -15.10 2.06
CA ALA A 123 -1.14 -16.23 2.63
C ALA A 123 -0.62 -16.63 4.03
N GLY A 124 0.71 -16.79 4.17
CA GLY A 124 1.30 -17.13 5.47
C GLY A 124 1.16 -16.02 6.52
N SER A 125 1.10 -14.76 6.09
CA SER A 125 0.83 -13.62 6.98
C SER A 125 -0.61 -13.62 7.49
N LEU A 126 -1.56 -13.96 6.61
CA LEU A 126 -2.97 -14.09 6.94
C LEU A 126 -3.19 -15.24 7.95
N TYR A 127 -2.61 -16.41 7.70
CA TYR A 127 -2.64 -17.55 8.62
C TYR A 127 -2.12 -17.18 10.01
N ARG A 128 -0.92 -16.59 10.08
CA ARG A 128 -0.33 -16.19 11.37
C ARG A 128 -1.20 -15.19 12.12
N THR A 129 -1.72 -14.19 11.42
CA THR A 129 -2.57 -13.16 12.02
C THR A 129 -3.84 -13.78 12.62
N ASN A 130 -4.46 -14.71 11.88
CA ASN A 130 -5.65 -15.42 12.35
C ASN A 130 -5.38 -16.35 13.53
N MET A 131 -4.19 -16.96 13.59
CA MET A 131 -3.77 -17.84 14.68
C MET A 131 -3.15 -17.06 15.87
N GLY A 132 -3.11 -15.72 15.84
CA GLY A 132 -2.48 -14.91 16.88
C GLY A 132 -0.95 -15.02 16.97
N ILE A 133 -0.30 -15.56 15.93
CA ILE A 133 1.15 -15.77 15.87
C ILE A 133 1.84 -14.46 15.48
N LYS A 134 2.43 -13.76 16.46
CA LYS A 134 3.04 -12.44 16.25
C LYS A 134 4.44 -12.45 15.62
N LYS A 135 5.19 -13.55 15.76
CA LYS A 135 6.58 -13.63 15.28
C LYS A 135 6.64 -14.15 13.85
N ARG A 136 7.37 -13.44 12.98
CA ARG A 136 7.73 -13.92 11.64
C ARG A 136 8.67 -15.11 11.77
N SER A 137 8.45 -16.16 10.97
CA SER A 137 9.44 -17.23 10.85
C SER A 137 10.71 -16.69 10.19
N VAL A 138 11.85 -16.92 10.84
CA VAL A 138 13.18 -16.63 10.29
C VAL A 138 13.69 -17.76 9.39
N LYS A 139 13.11 -18.96 9.47
CA LYS A 139 13.51 -20.11 8.65
C LYS A 139 12.64 -20.21 7.39
N PRO A 140 13.22 -20.25 6.18
CA PRO A 140 12.47 -20.33 4.91
C PRO A 140 11.51 -21.51 4.84
N ARG A 141 11.90 -22.70 5.32
CA ARG A 141 11.04 -23.90 5.34
C ARG A 141 9.73 -23.67 6.08
N HIS A 142 9.80 -23.14 7.31
CA HIS A 142 8.61 -22.84 8.09
C HIS A 142 7.78 -21.70 7.49
N ALA A 143 8.41 -20.77 6.76
CA ALA A 143 7.67 -19.73 6.03
C ALA A 143 6.85 -20.35 4.88
N GLY A 144 7.43 -21.30 4.14
CA GLY A 144 6.74 -22.07 3.10
C GLY A 144 5.56 -22.89 3.65
N GLU A 145 5.75 -23.60 4.76
CA GLU A 145 4.69 -24.36 5.43
C GLU A 145 3.53 -23.44 5.87
N MET A 146 3.83 -22.27 6.44
CA MET A 146 2.80 -21.28 6.80
C MET A 146 2.08 -20.71 5.58
N ASN A 147 2.79 -20.49 4.47
CA ASN A 147 2.16 -20.03 3.23
C ASN A 147 1.12 -21.06 2.76
N LEU A 148 1.48 -22.35 2.72
CA LEU A 148 0.56 -23.43 2.32
C LEU A 148 -0.68 -23.49 3.22
N LEU A 149 -0.51 -23.39 4.54
CA LEU A 149 -1.65 -23.34 5.49
C LEU A 149 -2.53 -22.10 5.31
N GLY A 150 -1.96 -21.01 4.81
CA GLY A 150 -2.68 -19.77 4.55
C GLY A 150 -3.37 -19.69 3.19
N ILE A 151 -3.04 -20.55 2.22
CA ILE A 151 -3.62 -20.50 0.87
C ILE A 151 -5.16 -20.59 0.90
N PRO A 152 -5.81 -21.52 1.65
CA PRO A 152 -7.27 -21.57 1.71
C PRO A 152 -7.90 -20.28 2.26
N MET A 153 -7.21 -19.63 3.20
CA MET A 153 -7.65 -18.36 3.76
C MET A 153 -7.51 -17.22 2.76
N LEU A 154 -6.40 -17.20 2.00
CA LEU A 154 -6.17 -16.24 0.93
C LEU A 154 -7.24 -16.39 -0.15
N GLN A 155 -7.56 -17.62 -0.57
CA GLN A 155 -8.63 -17.91 -1.52
C GLN A 155 -9.99 -17.41 -1.03
N THR A 156 -10.32 -17.67 0.23
CA THR A 156 -11.58 -17.18 0.83
C THR A 156 -11.62 -15.65 0.83
N GLN A 157 -10.51 -15.01 1.22
CA GLN A 157 -10.39 -13.55 1.23
C GLN A 157 -10.56 -12.97 -0.17
N THR A 158 -9.91 -13.51 -1.19
CA THR A 158 -9.99 -12.97 -2.55
C THR A 158 -11.36 -13.16 -3.18
N ILE A 159 -12.03 -14.30 -2.94
CA ILE A 159 -13.42 -14.53 -3.37
C ILE A 159 -14.34 -13.48 -2.74
N ASN A 160 -14.29 -13.34 -1.41
CA ASN A 160 -15.13 -12.38 -0.70
C ASN A 160 -14.89 -10.95 -1.18
N PHE A 161 -13.63 -10.57 -1.37
CA PHE A 161 -13.26 -9.25 -1.86
C PHE A 161 -13.79 -8.96 -3.26
N LEU A 162 -13.54 -9.85 -4.24
CA LEU A 162 -13.98 -9.62 -5.62
C LEU A 162 -15.51 -9.54 -5.72
N ARG A 163 -16.24 -10.43 -5.02
CA ARG A 163 -17.71 -10.40 -5.00
C ARG A 163 -18.27 -9.17 -4.31
N ALA A 164 -17.65 -8.74 -3.20
CA ALA A 164 -18.05 -7.50 -2.54
C ALA A 164 -17.82 -6.28 -3.44
N CYS A 165 -16.70 -6.25 -4.15
CA CYS A 165 -16.40 -5.16 -5.09
C CYS A 165 -17.35 -5.15 -6.29
N GLU A 166 -17.74 -6.31 -6.83
CA GLU A 166 -18.75 -6.43 -7.89
C GLU A 166 -20.11 -5.84 -7.47
N ILE A 167 -20.57 -6.15 -6.25
CA ILE A 167 -21.80 -5.57 -5.69
C ILE A 167 -21.68 -4.04 -5.61
N LEU A 168 -20.58 -3.54 -5.05
CA LEU A 168 -20.37 -2.09 -4.86
C LEU A 168 -20.17 -1.34 -6.17
N SER A 169 -19.56 -1.94 -7.19
CA SER A 169 -19.39 -1.32 -8.51
C SER A 169 -20.70 -1.11 -9.25
N ASN A 170 -21.72 -1.93 -8.96
CA ASN A 170 -23.07 -1.74 -9.50
C ASN A 170 -23.81 -0.57 -8.83
N GLU A 171 -23.39 -0.17 -7.62
CA GLU A 171 -23.99 0.93 -6.85
C GLU A 171 -23.33 2.27 -7.15
N VAL A 172 -22.02 2.28 -7.38
CA VAL A 172 -21.23 3.50 -7.59
C VAL A 172 -20.36 3.36 -8.82
N GLN A 173 -20.70 4.13 -9.85
CA GLN A 173 -19.96 4.13 -11.12
C GLN A 173 -18.48 4.44 -10.91
N GLY A 174 -17.62 3.59 -11.47
CA GLY A 174 -16.17 3.74 -11.39
C GLY A 174 -15.54 3.34 -10.05
N PHE A 175 -16.30 2.78 -9.11
CA PHE A 175 -15.71 2.03 -7.99
C PHE A 175 -15.24 0.66 -8.50
N GLU A 176 -14.01 0.28 -8.19
CA GLU A 176 -13.43 -1.00 -8.65
C GLU A 176 -12.63 -1.71 -7.54
N GLY A 177 -12.52 -3.03 -7.65
CA GLY A 177 -11.64 -3.86 -6.83
C GLY A 177 -10.75 -4.74 -7.69
N LYS A 178 -9.46 -4.79 -7.39
CA LYS A 178 -8.47 -5.63 -8.09
C LYS A 178 -7.60 -6.41 -7.13
N LEU A 179 -7.17 -7.59 -7.57
CA LEU A 179 -6.13 -8.36 -6.91
C LEU A 179 -4.77 -7.87 -7.41
N LYS A 180 -3.83 -7.69 -6.49
CA LYS A 180 -2.44 -7.37 -6.80
C LYS A 180 -1.57 -8.54 -6.39
N ILE A 181 -0.86 -9.11 -7.37
CA ILE A 181 0.06 -10.22 -7.14
C ILE A 181 1.48 -9.75 -7.44
N HIS A 182 2.34 -9.77 -6.42
CA HIS A 182 3.77 -9.61 -6.61
C HIS A 182 4.45 -10.96 -6.38
N ALA A 183 4.72 -11.66 -7.47
CA ALA A 183 5.30 -12.98 -7.42
C ALA A 183 6.82 -12.93 -7.55
N GLU A 184 7.47 -13.99 -7.08
CA GLU A 184 8.84 -14.31 -7.50
C GLU A 184 8.91 -14.57 -9.02
N MET A 185 10.11 -14.59 -9.58
CA MET A 185 10.31 -14.88 -11.01
C MET A 185 9.74 -16.26 -11.37
N ASN A 186 8.97 -16.35 -12.47
CA ASN A 186 8.31 -17.56 -12.96
C ASN A 186 7.29 -18.18 -11.99
N ARG A 187 6.71 -17.39 -11.06
CA ARG A 187 5.75 -17.87 -10.05
C ARG A 187 4.32 -17.41 -10.32
N LEU A 188 4.06 -16.59 -11.34
CA LEU A 188 2.69 -16.23 -11.70
C LEU A 188 1.86 -17.43 -12.16
N GLU A 189 2.47 -18.34 -12.92
CA GLU A 189 1.77 -19.54 -13.39
C GLU A 189 1.31 -20.42 -12.22
N TYR A 190 2.11 -20.50 -11.15
CA TYR A 190 1.72 -21.17 -9.91
C TYR A 190 0.50 -20.50 -9.25
N HIS A 191 0.47 -19.16 -9.18
CA HIS A 191 -0.71 -18.46 -8.64
C HIS A 191 -1.95 -18.74 -9.49
N ARG A 192 -1.79 -18.76 -10.81
CA ARG A 192 -2.88 -19.02 -11.76
C ARG A 192 -3.47 -20.43 -11.59
N ARG A 193 -2.60 -21.44 -11.48
CA ARG A 193 -3.00 -22.86 -11.48
C ARG A 193 -3.36 -23.40 -10.10
N GLU A 194 -2.65 -22.99 -9.06
CA GLU A 194 -2.74 -23.63 -7.74
C GLU A 194 -3.51 -22.77 -6.74
N ILE A 195 -3.32 -21.44 -6.78
CA ILE A 195 -3.97 -20.53 -5.82
C ILE A 195 -5.31 -20.04 -6.35
N PHE A 196 -5.41 -19.69 -7.62
CA PHE A 196 -6.63 -19.15 -8.22
C PHE A 196 -7.14 -19.93 -9.45
N PRO A 197 -7.24 -21.28 -9.38
CA PRO A 197 -7.72 -22.08 -10.51
C PRO A 197 -9.17 -21.77 -10.89
N TRP A 198 -9.93 -21.18 -9.97
CA TRP A 198 -11.35 -20.86 -10.13
C TRP A 198 -11.61 -19.56 -10.91
N LEU A 199 -10.59 -18.70 -11.11
CA LEU A 199 -10.73 -17.53 -11.98
C LEU A 199 -10.71 -17.98 -13.44
N THR A 200 -11.66 -17.53 -14.27
CA THR A 200 -11.55 -17.69 -15.72
C THR A 200 -10.45 -16.79 -16.27
N GLU A 201 -10.01 -17.01 -17.50
CA GLU A 201 -8.99 -16.16 -18.14
C GLU A 201 -9.45 -14.70 -18.23
N ASP A 202 -10.70 -14.48 -18.63
CA ASP A 202 -11.28 -13.14 -18.69
C ASP A 202 -11.35 -12.47 -17.31
N ALA A 203 -11.81 -13.21 -16.29
CA ALA A 203 -11.88 -12.69 -14.92
C ALA A 203 -10.48 -12.39 -14.36
N TRP A 204 -9.49 -13.21 -14.68
CA TRP A 204 -8.10 -12.96 -14.33
C TRP A 204 -7.60 -11.67 -14.98
N ASN A 205 -7.75 -11.52 -16.30
CA ASN A 205 -7.27 -10.35 -17.04
C ASN A 205 -7.96 -9.05 -16.60
N ALA A 206 -9.22 -9.12 -16.18
CA ALA A 206 -9.96 -7.96 -15.67
C ALA A 206 -9.58 -7.59 -14.23
N ALA A 207 -9.43 -8.60 -13.36
CA ALA A 207 -9.33 -8.38 -11.91
C ALA A 207 -7.90 -8.41 -11.37
N VAL A 208 -6.91 -8.96 -12.09
CA VAL A 208 -5.56 -9.20 -11.56
C VAL A 208 -4.55 -8.25 -12.18
N ILE A 209 -3.82 -7.54 -11.32
CA ILE A 209 -2.62 -6.80 -11.67
C ILE A 209 -1.43 -7.55 -11.09
N SER A 210 -0.58 -8.07 -11.97
CA SER A 210 0.55 -8.90 -11.59
C SER A 210 1.90 -8.36 -12.03
N SER A 211 2.93 -8.65 -11.25
CA SER A 211 4.33 -8.47 -11.62
C SER A 211 5.19 -9.61 -11.08
N GLU A 212 6.22 -10.00 -11.81
CA GLU A 212 7.26 -10.93 -11.35
C GLU A 212 8.55 -10.22 -10.99
N GLY A 213 9.33 -10.85 -10.11
CA GLY A 213 10.60 -10.34 -9.63
C GLY A 213 10.41 -9.49 -8.38
N LEU A 214 10.75 -10.05 -7.23
CA LEU A 214 10.66 -9.34 -5.94
C LEU A 214 11.73 -8.26 -5.87
N ILE A 215 11.41 -7.07 -5.36
CA ILE A 215 12.45 -6.04 -5.20
C ILE A 215 13.41 -6.46 -4.09
N LYS A 216 14.72 -6.35 -4.33
CA LYS A 216 15.79 -6.61 -3.34
C LYS A 216 15.83 -5.53 -2.25
N ALA A 217 14.77 -5.47 -1.44
CA ALA A 217 14.58 -4.48 -0.38
C ALA A 217 13.74 -5.05 0.78
N GLY A 218 13.88 -4.46 1.97
CA GLY A 218 13.23 -4.92 3.21
C GLY A 218 13.29 -6.44 3.39
N GLY A 219 12.13 -7.04 3.61
CA GLY A 219 11.97 -8.47 3.87
C GLY A 219 12.32 -9.37 2.69
N ALA A 220 12.34 -8.84 1.47
CA ALA A 220 12.68 -9.57 0.25
C ALA A 220 14.19 -9.59 -0.06
N ARG A 221 15.04 -8.81 0.65
CA ARG A 221 16.51 -8.76 0.39
C ARG A 221 17.20 -10.12 0.45
N ASN A 222 16.68 -11.04 1.27
CA ASN A 222 17.27 -12.36 1.49
C ASN A 222 16.62 -13.44 0.60
N MET A 223 15.80 -13.05 -0.38
CA MET A 223 15.13 -13.99 -1.27
C MET A 223 15.95 -14.19 -2.56
N PRO A 224 16.18 -15.44 -3.00
CA PRO A 224 16.98 -15.74 -4.19
C PRO A 224 16.47 -15.07 -5.47
N SER A 225 15.15 -14.92 -5.59
CA SER A 225 14.46 -14.41 -6.78
C SER A 225 14.25 -12.89 -6.77
N SER A 226 15.07 -12.16 -6.00
CA SER A 226 14.96 -10.71 -5.89
C SER A 226 15.79 -9.97 -6.93
N VAL A 227 15.26 -8.86 -7.44
CA VAL A 227 15.84 -8.00 -8.47
C VAL A 227 16.17 -6.63 -7.89
N GLU A 228 17.28 -6.07 -8.35
CA GLU A 228 17.62 -4.68 -8.04
C GLU A 228 16.68 -3.75 -8.80
N ILE A 229 16.35 -2.61 -8.16
CA ILE A 229 15.49 -1.63 -8.79
C ILE A 229 16.33 -0.55 -9.48
N SER A 230 16.13 -0.43 -10.79
CA SER A 230 16.72 0.63 -11.59
C SER A 230 15.85 1.90 -11.56
N PRO A 231 16.45 3.08 -11.79
CA PRO A 231 15.68 4.29 -12.06
C PRO A 231 14.74 4.10 -13.25
N SER A 232 13.49 4.54 -13.12
CA SER A 232 12.50 4.48 -14.19
C SER A 232 12.14 5.88 -14.68
N SER A 233 11.70 6.00 -15.93
CA SER A 233 11.25 7.29 -16.50
C SER A 233 9.91 7.80 -15.93
N ARG A 234 9.16 6.97 -15.20
CA ARG A 234 7.88 7.39 -14.59
C ARG A 234 8.12 8.20 -13.32
N HIS A 235 7.80 9.49 -13.40
CA HIS A 235 7.81 10.39 -12.25
C HIS A 235 6.74 9.96 -11.24
N SER A 236 7.18 9.62 -10.04
CA SER A 236 6.29 9.32 -8.90
C SER A 236 6.71 10.20 -7.73
N ILE A 237 5.75 10.74 -6.99
CA ILE A 237 6.02 11.57 -5.81
C ILE A 237 5.52 10.82 -4.58
N MET A 238 6.46 10.43 -3.72
CA MET A 238 6.19 9.64 -2.53
C MET A 238 6.05 10.57 -1.32
N ILE A 239 4.82 10.87 -0.95
CA ILE A 239 4.50 11.73 0.21
C ILE A 239 4.47 10.89 1.50
N ILE A 240 5.30 11.27 2.46
CA ILE A 240 5.45 10.71 3.82
C ILE A 240 4.97 11.76 4.84
N PRO A 241 3.69 11.72 5.27
CA PRO A 241 3.15 12.62 6.29
C PRO A 241 3.76 12.36 7.67
N GLY A 242 3.82 13.38 8.53
CA GLY A 242 4.29 13.24 9.91
C GLY A 242 5.78 12.88 10.03
N ALA A 243 6.56 13.15 8.98
CA ALA A 243 8.01 13.02 8.95
C ALA A 243 8.68 14.33 8.53
N GLU A 244 9.88 14.58 9.05
CA GLU A 244 10.70 15.75 8.76
C GLU A 244 12.15 15.36 8.48
N ILE A 245 12.88 16.17 7.71
CA ILE A 245 14.30 15.95 7.43
C ILE A 245 15.16 16.61 8.49
N ALA A 246 16.14 15.87 9.00
CA ALA A 246 17.18 16.39 9.86
C ALA A 246 18.57 15.90 9.42
N THR A 247 19.60 16.56 9.94
CA THR A 247 21.01 16.18 9.75
C THR A 247 21.46 15.08 10.70
N ALA A 248 20.67 14.76 11.74
CA ALA A 248 20.96 13.72 12.71
C ALA A 248 19.69 12.93 13.08
N PRO A 249 19.82 11.65 13.48
CA PRO A 249 18.68 10.87 13.96
C PRO A 249 18.24 11.37 15.34
N ASN A 250 16.95 11.68 15.49
CA ASN A 250 16.38 12.13 16.76
C ASN A 250 15.60 11.01 17.48
N SER A 251 15.46 9.82 16.88
CA SER A 251 14.70 8.71 17.43
C SER A 251 15.17 7.35 16.90
N LYS A 252 14.72 6.27 17.54
CA LYS A 252 14.93 4.90 17.03
C LYS A 252 14.14 4.61 15.73
N LYS A 253 13.18 5.46 15.36
CA LYS A 253 12.39 5.33 14.12
C LYS A 253 12.99 6.11 12.95
N SER A 254 14.05 6.89 13.21
CA SER A 254 14.75 7.67 12.21
C SER A 254 15.28 6.78 11.09
N GLN A 255 15.09 7.22 9.85
CA GLN A 255 15.55 6.49 8.68
C GLN A 255 16.56 7.30 7.88
N ALA A 256 17.73 6.71 7.65
CA ALA A 256 18.80 7.35 6.91
C ALA A 256 18.56 7.32 5.39
N TYR A 257 18.89 8.42 4.72
CA TYR A 257 18.91 8.59 3.27
C TYR A 257 20.21 9.27 2.84
N LEU A 258 20.79 8.81 1.74
CA LEU A 258 21.93 9.48 1.09
C LEU A 258 21.41 10.68 0.30
N ASN A 259 21.92 11.87 0.57
CA ASN A 259 21.69 13.07 -0.23
C ASN A 259 22.83 13.26 -1.24
N PRO A 260 22.61 13.03 -2.55
CA PRO A 260 23.66 13.11 -3.56
C PRO A 260 24.24 14.51 -3.73
N SER A 261 23.42 15.56 -3.63
CA SER A 261 23.83 16.96 -3.87
C SER A 261 24.86 17.48 -2.86
N GLY A 262 24.98 16.83 -1.70
CA GLY A 262 25.97 17.18 -0.67
C GLY A 262 26.82 16.01 -0.20
N ASN A 263 26.75 14.85 -0.89
CA ASN A 263 27.36 13.58 -0.49
C ASN A 263 27.27 13.31 1.03
N LYS A 264 26.10 13.57 1.61
CA LYS A 264 25.88 13.52 3.06
C LYS A 264 24.67 12.67 3.40
N MET A 265 24.71 12.08 4.59
CA MET A 265 23.53 11.40 5.14
C MET A 265 22.56 12.43 5.71
N ILE A 266 21.28 12.22 5.45
CA ILE A 266 20.17 12.90 6.12
C ILE A 266 19.23 11.87 6.71
N TYR A 267 18.34 12.31 7.61
CA TYR A 267 17.46 11.42 8.36
C TYR A 267 16.02 11.88 8.24
N ALA A 268 15.14 10.99 7.77
CA ALA A 268 13.71 11.15 7.90
C ALA A 268 13.32 10.77 9.33
N ASN A 269 12.93 11.77 10.10
CA ASN A 269 12.61 11.68 11.52
C ASN A 269 11.10 11.78 11.74
N PRO A 270 10.55 11.16 12.80
CA PRO A 270 9.19 11.44 13.22
C PRO A 270 9.06 12.92 13.61
N CYS A 271 8.06 13.60 13.05
CA CYS A 271 7.81 15.00 13.40
C CYS A 271 7.21 15.10 14.80
N THR A 272 7.71 16.06 15.59
CA THR A 272 7.23 16.32 16.95
C THR A 272 5.92 17.11 16.97
N ASN A 273 5.68 17.97 15.97
CA ASN A 273 4.44 18.71 15.79
C ASN A 273 3.64 18.18 14.59
N LYS A 274 2.69 17.28 14.85
CA LYS A 274 1.89 16.62 13.80
C LYS A 274 0.95 17.58 13.04
N GLU A 275 0.56 18.70 13.65
CA GLU A 275 -0.31 19.70 13.04
C GLU A 275 0.45 20.54 12.00
N ASN A 276 1.70 20.88 12.29
CA ASN A 276 2.53 21.75 11.46
C ASN A 276 3.66 21.02 10.72
N SER A 277 3.66 19.70 10.73
CA SER A 277 4.57 18.91 9.89
C SER A 277 4.42 19.32 8.43
N ASN A 278 5.49 19.78 7.78
CA ASN A 278 5.48 19.99 6.32
C ASN A 278 5.50 18.68 5.53
N GLY A 279 5.68 17.54 6.23
CA GLY A 279 5.83 16.24 5.63
C GLY A 279 7.13 16.13 4.82
N PHE A 280 7.40 14.94 4.36
CA PHE A 280 8.61 14.62 3.62
C PHE A 280 8.25 14.00 2.27
N VAL A 281 8.98 14.37 1.23
CA VAL A 281 8.79 13.81 -0.12
C VAL A 281 10.08 13.23 -0.67
N ILE A 282 9.92 12.10 -1.35
CA ILE A 282 10.93 11.51 -2.22
C ILE A 282 10.36 11.41 -3.63
N ALA A 283 11.06 12.00 -4.60
CA ALA A 283 10.75 11.78 -6.01
C ALA A 283 11.33 10.44 -6.46
N GLY A 284 10.52 9.64 -7.15
CA GLY A 284 10.88 8.33 -7.64
C GLY A 284 10.73 7.25 -6.58
N TRP A 285 9.91 6.25 -6.88
CA TRP A 285 9.82 5.03 -6.09
C TRP A 285 11.18 4.35 -5.87
N TRP A 286 12.05 4.30 -6.89
CA TRP A 286 13.38 3.68 -6.76
C TRP A 286 14.26 4.41 -5.72
N ASN A 287 14.14 5.73 -5.59
CA ASN A 287 14.86 6.50 -4.58
C ASN A 287 14.38 6.17 -3.16
N MET A 288 13.08 5.90 -2.98
CA MET A 288 12.54 5.38 -1.72
C MET A 288 13.20 4.05 -1.34
N ILE A 289 13.27 3.13 -2.30
CA ILE A 289 13.82 1.79 -2.12
C ILE A 289 15.32 1.85 -1.83
N ASN A 290 16.07 2.60 -2.64
CA ASN A 290 17.52 2.69 -2.59
C ASN A 290 18.03 3.65 -1.50
N ARG A 291 17.13 4.22 -0.68
CA ARG A 291 17.45 5.19 0.38
C ARG A 291 18.22 6.40 -0.15
N VAL A 292 17.82 6.90 -1.31
CA VAL A 292 18.37 8.12 -1.89
C VAL A 292 17.37 9.25 -1.68
N PHE A 293 17.85 10.37 -1.15
CA PHE A 293 17.05 11.59 -1.05
C PHE A 293 17.17 12.40 -2.33
N CYS A 294 16.09 12.40 -3.11
CA CYS A 294 15.87 13.29 -4.24
C CYS A 294 14.49 13.92 -4.07
N GLY A 295 14.35 14.88 -3.16
CA GLY A 295 13.05 15.47 -2.86
C GLY A 295 13.17 16.71 -1.99
N GLY A 296 12.12 16.97 -1.21
CA GLY A 296 11.99 18.15 -0.36
C GLY A 296 10.89 17.95 0.67
N THR A 297 10.28 19.03 1.08
CA THR A 297 9.06 19.01 1.89
C THR A 297 7.86 18.57 1.05
N ALA A 298 6.81 18.06 1.70
CA ALA A 298 5.60 17.70 0.96
C ALA A 298 4.89 18.92 0.37
N GLN A 299 5.06 20.09 0.97
CA GLN A 299 4.51 21.35 0.48
C GLN A 299 5.17 21.77 -0.84
N GLU A 300 6.51 21.82 -0.90
CA GLU A 300 7.26 22.15 -2.14
C GLU A 300 6.91 21.18 -3.29
N ALA A 301 6.68 19.90 -2.96
CA ALA A 301 6.32 18.92 -3.97
C ALA A 301 4.97 19.21 -4.63
N LEU A 302 3.99 19.77 -3.91
CA LEU A 302 2.70 20.16 -4.49
C LEU A 302 2.79 21.43 -5.33
N GLU A 303 3.69 22.35 -4.97
CA GLU A 303 3.98 23.53 -5.80
C GLU A 303 4.54 23.12 -7.19
N LEU A 304 5.25 21.99 -7.27
CA LEU A 304 5.76 21.45 -8.55
C LEU A 304 4.69 20.73 -9.38
N VAL A 305 3.62 20.25 -8.75
CA VAL A 305 2.42 19.74 -9.44
C VAL A 305 1.34 20.81 -9.58
N SER A 306 1.65 22.06 -9.20
CA SER A 306 0.87 23.27 -9.47
C SER A 306 1.18 23.86 -10.86
#